data_AF-A0A947BK16-F1
#
_entry.id   AF-A0A947BK16-F1
#
_cell.length_a   1.000
_cell.length_b   1.000
_cell.length_c   1.000
_cell.angle_alpha   90.00
_cell.angle_beta   90.00
_cell.angle_gamma   90.00
#
_symmetry.space_group_name_H-M   'P 1'
#
loop_
_entity.id
_entity.type
_entity.pdbx_description
1 polymer ?
#
loop_
_entity_poly.entity_id
_entity_poly.type
_entity_poly.pdbx_seq_one_letter_code
_entity_poly.pdbx_strand_id
1 'polypeptide(L)'
;MDSIKTTALTFITIFACLMLLLIPNTYRDQAPTGGMLPATQAMAPLYQPQPVSRFKREQPAILEPVEAPLIDRNKPEPETASPTATQPTDWMLVMYPELVRIEALENQSNGTALAELVPMLSNDDPVIRLAAIESLGDMTNQNTIPALTTALSDTNPQLRIAALEALAAQEDELVVSSIELYLYDQDREVRVAAIEALVELESETAVPALAGLLSDPDPLIRHHTVNALGEIGGEYAISYLLQVRYDPDERVRANAEAILSELGG
;
A
#
# COMPACT_ATOMS: atom_id res chain seq x y z
N MET A 1 19.71 2.23 1.80
CA MET A 1 18.70 2.49 2.84
C MET A 1 17.81 3.71 2.57
N ASP A 2 17.76 4.27 1.35
CA ASP A 2 16.92 5.45 1.04
C ASP A 2 15.90 5.24 -0.11
N SER A 3 15.69 4.02 -0.60
CA SER A 3 14.82 3.81 -1.78
C SER A 3 13.36 3.50 -1.46
N ILE A 4 13.02 3.12 -0.21
CA ILE A 4 11.66 2.69 0.17
C ILE A 4 10.81 3.89 0.66
N LYS A 5 11.43 4.92 1.26
CA LYS A 5 10.73 6.13 1.72
C LYS A 5 10.13 6.98 0.59
N THR A 6 10.51 6.71 -0.67
CA THR A 6 10.02 7.48 -1.83
C THR A 6 8.75 6.87 -2.43
N THR A 7 8.49 5.57 -2.26
CA THR A 7 7.38 4.89 -2.94
C THR A 7 6.03 5.21 -2.31
N ALA A 8 5.89 5.18 -0.98
CA ALA A 8 4.62 5.49 -0.30
C ALA A 8 4.17 6.95 -0.52
N LEU A 9 5.11 7.90 -0.39
CA LEU A 9 4.84 9.32 -0.65
C LEU A 9 4.46 9.57 -2.13
N THR A 10 5.07 8.83 -3.07
CA THR A 10 4.66 8.91 -4.48
C THR A 10 3.31 8.27 -4.74
N PHE A 11 2.95 7.15 -4.10
CA PHE A 11 1.65 6.52 -4.34
C PHE A 11 0.48 7.38 -3.83
N ILE A 12 0.61 7.98 -2.64
CA ILE A 12 -0.45 8.84 -2.08
C ILE A 12 -0.58 10.13 -2.88
N THR A 13 0.54 10.76 -3.27
CA THR A 13 0.49 11.98 -4.12
C THR A 13 0.05 11.69 -5.55
N ILE A 14 0.42 10.55 -6.13
CA ILE A 14 -0.03 10.12 -7.46
C ILE A 14 -1.52 9.76 -7.44
N PHE A 15 -2.00 9.08 -6.39
CA PHE A 15 -3.41 8.71 -6.26
C PHE A 15 -4.29 9.94 -6.01
N ALA A 16 -3.84 10.89 -5.18
CA ALA A 16 -4.48 12.19 -5.00
C ALA A 16 -4.48 13.01 -6.30
N CYS A 17 -3.37 13.00 -7.08
CA CYS A 17 -3.31 13.64 -8.40
C CYS A 17 -4.19 12.96 -9.45
N LEU A 18 -4.32 11.62 -9.43
CA LEU A 18 -5.19 10.89 -10.34
C LEU A 18 -6.67 11.15 -10.05
N MET A 19 -7.04 11.27 -8.77
CA MET A 19 -8.38 11.68 -8.36
C MET A 19 -8.69 13.13 -8.77
N LEU A 20 -7.71 14.04 -8.70
CA LEU A 20 -7.85 15.42 -9.22
C LEU A 20 -8.11 15.48 -10.74
N LEU A 21 -7.64 14.50 -11.52
CA LEU A 21 -7.88 14.40 -12.96
C LEU A 21 -9.25 13.80 -13.33
N LEU A 22 -9.93 13.16 -12.38
CA LEU A 22 -11.25 12.54 -12.56
C LEU A 22 -12.40 13.42 -12.05
N ILE A 23 -12.11 14.52 -11.35
CA ILE A 23 -13.12 15.52 -10.98
C ILE A 23 -13.42 16.38 -12.22
N PRO A 24 -14.69 16.48 -12.67
CA PRO A 24 -15.05 17.38 -13.75
C PRO A 24 -14.63 18.82 -13.43
N ASN A 25 -14.04 19.51 -14.40
CA ASN A 25 -13.51 20.89 -14.31
C ASN A 25 -14.54 21.95 -13.85
N THR A 26 -15.80 21.56 -13.65
CA THR A 26 -16.90 22.41 -13.19
C THR A 26 -16.83 22.79 -11.72
N TYR A 27 -15.96 22.15 -10.90
CA TYR A 27 -15.76 22.52 -9.50
C TYR A 27 -14.66 23.57 -9.27
N ARG A 28 -13.85 23.88 -10.29
CA ARG A 28 -12.73 24.84 -10.18
C ARG A 28 -13.17 26.31 -10.14
N ASP A 29 -14.37 26.60 -10.64
CA ASP A 29 -14.88 27.97 -10.81
C ASP A 29 -16.00 28.34 -9.80
N GLN A 30 -16.31 27.48 -8.82
CA GLN A 30 -17.34 27.74 -7.81
C GLN A 30 -16.77 27.79 -6.38
N ALA A 31 -15.70 28.57 -6.18
CA ALA A 31 -15.39 29.05 -4.83
C ALA A 31 -16.41 30.15 -4.46
N PRO A 32 -17.26 29.97 -3.43
CA PRO A 32 -18.18 31.01 -3.03
C PRO A 32 -17.40 32.16 -2.38
N THR A 33 -17.27 33.27 -3.10
CA THR A 33 -16.92 34.55 -2.48
C THR A 33 -18.05 34.95 -1.54
N GLY A 34 -17.84 34.78 -0.23
CA GLY A 34 -18.53 35.47 0.85
C GLY A 34 -20.06 35.46 0.80
N GLY A 35 -20.67 34.48 1.47
CA GLY A 35 -22.08 34.55 1.83
C GLY A 35 -22.59 33.25 2.44
N MET A 36 -22.90 33.28 3.74
CA MET A 36 -23.67 32.22 4.41
C MET A 36 -25.00 31.99 3.67
N LEU A 37 -25.30 30.75 3.28
CA LEU A 37 -26.64 30.31 2.91
C LEU A 37 -27.07 29.15 3.83
N PRO A 38 -28.34 29.08 4.24
CA PRO A 38 -28.77 28.29 5.38
C PRO A 38 -28.99 26.81 5.01
N ALA A 39 -28.86 25.96 6.03
CA ALA A 39 -29.22 24.56 5.97
C ALA A 39 -30.71 24.41 5.63
N THR A 40 -31.02 23.79 4.50
CA THR A 40 -32.12 22.83 4.23
C THR A 40 -32.42 22.79 2.74
N GLN A 41 -31.96 21.74 2.04
CA GLN A 41 -32.79 21.02 1.06
C GLN A 41 -32.05 19.77 0.58
N ALA A 42 -32.64 18.63 0.94
CA ALA A 42 -32.34 17.33 0.40
C ALA A 42 -32.71 17.28 -1.08
N MET A 43 -31.88 16.65 -1.93
CA MET A 43 -32.33 15.86 -3.09
C MET A 43 -31.23 14.87 -3.52
N ALA A 44 -31.55 13.58 -3.44
CA ALA A 44 -30.95 12.52 -4.24
C ALA A 44 -31.91 12.17 -5.40
N PRO A 45 -31.60 11.22 -6.31
CA PRO A 45 -30.63 11.32 -7.40
C PRO A 45 -31.32 11.15 -8.77
N LEU A 46 -30.81 11.77 -9.84
CA LEU A 46 -31.18 11.39 -11.21
C LEU A 46 -29.97 11.48 -12.15
N TYR A 47 -29.13 10.43 -12.11
CA TYR A 47 -28.20 10.15 -13.20
C TYR A 47 -28.90 9.21 -14.19
N GLN A 48 -29.20 9.70 -15.39
CA GLN A 48 -29.54 8.86 -16.54
C GLN A 48 -28.49 9.08 -17.62
N PRO A 49 -27.73 8.05 -18.06
CA PRO A 49 -26.77 8.21 -19.15
C PRO A 49 -27.50 8.23 -20.50
N GLN A 50 -27.21 9.23 -21.33
CA GLN A 50 -27.65 9.30 -22.73
C GLN A 50 -26.61 8.61 -23.65
N PRO A 51 -27.02 7.97 -24.75
CA PRO A 51 -26.13 7.19 -25.61
C PRO A 51 -25.25 8.07 -26.52
N VAL A 52 -23.98 7.69 -26.63
CA VAL A 52 -22.95 8.38 -27.41
C VAL A 52 -23.18 8.18 -28.92
N SER A 53 -23.42 9.25 -29.67
CA SER A 53 -23.52 9.22 -31.14
C SER A 53 -22.20 9.67 -31.80
N ARG A 54 -21.53 8.69 -32.41
CA ARG A 54 -20.61 8.72 -33.57
C ARG A 54 -20.12 10.10 -34.04
N PHE A 55 -18.89 10.45 -33.67
CA PHE A 55 -18.15 11.62 -34.20
C PHE A 55 -17.97 11.54 -35.72
N LYS A 56 -18.43 12.58 -36.42
CA LYS A 56 -18.09 12.91 -37.81
C LYS A 56 -16.71 13.57 -37.83
N ARG A 57 -15.78 13.07 -38.65
CA ARG A 57 -14.47 13.69 -38.89
C ARG A 57 -14.65 14.95 -39.74
N GLU A 58 -14.27 16.11 -39.22
CA GLU A 58 -13.99 17.31 -40.02
C GLU A 58 -12.47 17.52 -40.09
N GLN A 59 -11.97 17.87 -41.28
CA GLN A 59 -10.54 18.03 -41.61
C GLN A 59 -9.96 19.33 -41.02
N PRO A 60 -8.63 19.41 -40.75
CA PRO A 60 -8.05 20.56 -40.06
C PRO A 60 -7.78 21.73 -41.01
N ALA A 61 -8.05 22.95 -40.54
CA ALA A 61 -7.65 24.19 -41.19
C ALA A 61 -6.15 24.45 -41.02
N ILE A 62 -5.49 24.90 -42.09
CA ILE A 62 -4.08 25.28 -42.13
C ILE A 62 -3.91 26.60 -41.34
N LEU A 63 -3.13 26.59 -40.26
CA LEU A 63 -2.76 27.78 -39.49
C LEU A 63 -1.44 28.34 -40.03
N GLU A 64 -1.41 29.63 -40.34
CA GLU A 64 -0.19 30.36 -40.71
C GLU A 64 0.79 30.43 -39.51
N PRO A 65 2.11 30.53 -39.76
CA PRO A 65 3.10 30.48 -38.69
C PRO A 65 3.10 31.77 -37.87
N VAL A 66 2.77 31.66 -36.58
CA VAL A 66 2.88 32.74 -35.61
C VAL A 66 4.36 32.94 -35.27
N GLU A 67 4.94 34.10 -35.59
CA GLU A 67 6.28 34.47 -35.14
C GLU A 67 6.32 34.58 -33.60
N ALA A 68 7.19 33.81 -32.97
CA ALA A 68 7.40 33.85 -31.52
C ALA A 68 8.13 35.15 -31.11
N PRO A 69 7.77 35.79 -29.99
CA PRO A 69 8.46 37.00 -29.53
C PRO A 69 9.90 36.67 -29.08
N LEU A 70 10.82 37.59 -29.38
CA LEU A 70 12.21 37.53 -28.94
C LEU A 70 12.30 37.58 -27.40
N ILE A 71 12.85 36.53 -26.80
CA ILE A 71 13.10 36.43 -25.35
C ILE A 71 14.28 37.36 -25.00
N ASP A 72 14.02 38.37 -24.16
CA ASP A 72 15.05 39.24 -23.58
C ASP A 72 15.87 38.46 -22.53
N ARG A 73 17.10 38.10 -22.90
CA ARG A 73 18.01 37.27 -22.09
C ARG A 73 18.68 38.03 -20.94
N ASN A 74 18.45 39.34 -20.80
CA ASN A 74 19.09 40.16 -19.75
C ASN A 74 18.15 40.52 -18.60
N LYS A 75 16.94 39.97 -18.56
CA LYS A 75 16.04 40.12 -17.40
C LYS A 75 16.47 39.14 -16.30
N PRO A 76 16.77 39.59 -15.07
CA PRO A 76 17.08 38.67 -13.98
C PRO A 76 15.87 37.75 -13.75
N GLU A 77 16.12 36.44 -13.69
CA GLU A 77 15.10 35.45 -13.38
C GLU A 77 14.46 35.80 -12.03
N PRO A 78 13.12 35.70 -11.89
CA PRO A 78 12.51 35.77 -10.57
C PRO A 78 13.08 34.60 -9.76
N GLU A 79 13.66 34.90 -8.59
CA GLU A 79 14.25 33.90 -7.68
C GLU A 79 13.28 32.73 -7.49
N THR A 80 13.58 31.60 -8.12
CA THR A 80 12.90 30.34 -7.86
C THR A 80 13.44 29.83 -6.53
N ALA A 81 12.74 30.18 -5.45
CA ALA A 81 12.91 29.48 -4.19
C ALA A 81 12.72 27.97 -4.44
N SER A 82 13.73 27.18 -4.05
CA SER A 82 13.65 25.71 -4.02
C SER A 82 12.33 25.27 -3.35
N PRO A 83 11.71 24.16 -3.78
CA PRO A 83 10.50 23.68 -3.15
C PRO A 83 10.84 23.14 -1.75
N THR A 84 10.73 24.02 -0.75
CA THR A 84 10.64 23.65 0.65
C THR A 84 9.34 22.87 0.83
N ALA A 85 9.41 21.72 1.52
CA ALA A 85 8.29 20.82 1.81
C ALA A 85 6.97 21.57 2.03
N THR A 86 6.07 21.49 1.03
CA THR A 86 4.76 22.16 1.07
C THR A 86 3.84 21.40 2.02
N GLN A 87 3.40 22.10 3.07
CA GLN A 87 2.26 21.72 3.89
C GLN A 87 1.05 21.35 3.00
N PRO A 88 0.20 20.39 3.40
CA PRO A 88 -0.95 19.99 2.61
C PRO A 88 -1.79 21.21 2.23
N THR A 89 -2.04 21.40 0.93
CA THR A 89 -2.77 22.56 0.40
C THR A 89 -4.17 22.65 1.03
N ASP A 90 -4.61 23.86 1.37
CA ASP A 90 -5.83 24.23 2.14
C ASP A 90 -7.11 23.43 1.82
N TRP A 91 -7.29 22.95 0.58
CA TRP A 91 -8.42 22.11 0.17
C TRP A 91 -8.31 20.63 0.63
N MET A 92 -7.10 20.08 0.79
CA MET A 92 -6.88 18.74 1.36
C MET A 92 -7.33 18.68 2.82
N LEU A 93 -7.07 19.76 3.59
CA LEU A 93 -7.54 19.87 4.97
C LEU A 93 -9.06 19.78 5.08
N VAL A 94 -9.78 20.34 4.10
CA VAL A 94 -11.25 20.36 4.10
C VAL A 94 -11.83 19.04 3.61
N MET A 95 -11.21 18.40 2.63
CA MET A 95 -11.77 17.22 1.97
C MET A 95 -11.35 15.90 2.62
N TYR A 96 -10.17 15.85 3.24
CA TYR A 96 -9.61 14.65 3.87
C TYR A 96 -8.92 14.97 5.22
N PRO A 97 -9.65 15.51 6.20
CA PRO A 97 -9.06 15.95 7.46
C PRO A 97 -8.38 14.82 8.24
N GLU A 98 -8.90 13.59 8.13
CA GLU A 98 -8.31 12.43 8.82
C GLU A 98 -6.98 11.99 8.22
N LEU A 99 -6.84 11.99 6.89
CA LEU A 99 -5.58 11.63 6.23
C LEU A 99 -4.47 12.65 6.55
N VAL A 100 -4.80 13.94 6.49
CA VAL A 100 -3.87 15.02 6.89
C VAL A 100 -3.47 14.87 8.36
N ARG A 101 -4.40 14.43 9.21
CA ARG A 101 -4.12 14.20 10.62
C ARG A 101 -3.19 13.00 10.82
N ILE A 102 -3.38 11.90 10.10
CA ILE A 102 -2.52 10.71 10.16
C ILE A 102 -1.07 11.09 9.77
N GLU A 103 -0.89 11.80 8.67
CA GLU A 103 0.43 12.27 8.21
C GLU A 103 1.13 13.17 9.27
N ALA A 104 0.35 14.01 9.96
CA ALA A 104 0.87 14.84 11.05
C ALA A 104 1.28 14.02 12.30
N LEU A 105 0.68 12.84 12.51
CA LEU A 105 0.95 11.94 13.62
C LEU A 105 2.13 11.00 13.36
N GLU A 106 2.39 10.64 12.09
CA GLU A 106 3.54 9.80 11.70
C GLU A 106 4.87 10.39 12.19
N ASN A 107 5.00 11.73 12.10
CA ASN A 107 6.18 12.46 12.58
C ASN A 107 6.31 12.50 14.12
N GLN A 108 5.40 11.86 14.85
CA GLN A 108 5.33 11.87 16.32
C GLN A 108 5.31 10.43 16.87
N SER A 109 6.50 9.87 17.14
CA SER A 109 6.64 8.55 17.77
C SER A 109 6.35 8.59 19.29
N ASN A 110 5.21 9.15 19.70
CA ASN A 110 4.81 9.30 21.09
C ASN A 110 3.49 8.57 21.41
N GLY A 111 3.20 8.36 22.70
CA GLY A 111 1.99 7.64 23.13
C GLY A 111 0.67 8.34 22.76
N THR A 112 0.70 9.66 22.51
CA THR A 112 -0.47 10.41 22.03
C THR A 112 -0.82 10.08 20.58
N ALA A 113 0.17 9.91 19.70
CA ALA A 113 -0.09 9.47 18.32
C ALA A 113 -0.73 8.08 18.28
N LEU A 114 -0.24 7.15 19.09
CA LEU A 114 -0.83 5.81 19.21
C LEU A 114 -2.31 5.87 19.62
N ALA A 115 -2.64 6.66 20.65
CA ALA A 115 -4.02 6.80 21.13
C ALA A 115 -4.97 7.40 20.08
N GLU A 116 -4.44 8.15 19.11
CA GLU A 116 -5.21 8.77 18.04
C GLU A 116 -5.32 7.91 16.78
N LEU A 117 -4.30 7.11 16.46
CA LEU A 117 -4.28 6.23 15.29
C LEU A 117 -5.08 4.94 15.50
N VAL A 118 -5.05 4.36 16.71
CA VAL A 118 -5.76 3.10 17.00
C VAL A 118 -7.26 3.15 16.67
N PRO A 119 -8.02 4.20 17.03
CA PRO A 119 -9.43 4.31 16.63
C PRO A 119 -9.65 4.36 15.10
N MET A 120 -8.67 4.85 14.34
CA MET A 120 -8.77 4.98 12.87
C MET A 120 -8.71 3.62 12.16
N LEU A 121 -8.19 2.57 12.81
CA LEU A 121 -8.26 1.19 12.33
C LEU A 121 -9.69 0.65 12.22
N SER A 122 -10.67 1.33 12.83
CA SER A 122 -12.10 0.97 12.74
C SER A 122 -12.91 1.93 11.87
N ASN A 123 -12.25 2.79 11.09
CA ASN A 123 -12.93 3.73 10.20
C ASN A 123 -13.66 2.99 9.07
N ASP A 124 -14.83 3.48 8.65
CA ASP A 124 -15.57 2.91 7.53
C ASP A 124 -14.81 2.99 6.20
N ASP A 125 -13.98 4.03 6.02
CA ASP A 125 -13.16 4.24 4.83
C ASP A 125 -11.88 3.38 4.88
N PRO A 126 -11.70 2.41 3.96
CA PRO A 126 -10.51 1.58 3.91
C PRO A 126 -9.23 2.36 3.67
N VAL A 127 -9.30 3.56 3.06
CA VAL A 127 -8.12 4.41 2.84
C VAL A 127 -7.59 4.96 4.17
N ILE A 128 -8.50 5.34 5.08
CA ILE A 128 -8.13 5.84 6.41
C ILE A 128 -7.57 4.69 7.26
N ARG A 129 -8.21 3.51 7.20
CA ARG A 129 -7.69 2.32 7.90
C ARG A 129 -6.30 1.94 7.42
N LEU A 130 -6.06 1.93 6.10
CA LEU A 130 -4.75 1.65 5.53
C LEU A 130 -3.69 2.65 6.02
N ALA A 131 -3.97 3.95 5.91
CA ALA A 131 -3.06 4.98 6.38
C ALA A 131 -2.74 4.83 7.87
N ALA A 132 -3.72 4.45 8.69
CA ALA A 132 -3.49 4.17 10.11
C ALA A 132 -2.60 2.93 10.33
N ILE A 133 -2.76 1.85 9.55
CA ILE A 133 -1.90 0.66 9.61
C ILE A 133 -0.46 1.02 9.24
N GLU A 134 -0.26 1.71 8.13
CA GLU A 134 1.06 2.14 7.63
C GLU A 134 1.76 3.01 8.68
N SER A 135 1.10 4.05 9.18
CA SER A 135 1.67 4.91 10.23
C SER A 135 1.98 4.16 11.52
N LEU A 136 1.16 3.18 11.92
CA LEU A 136 1.46 2.35 13.10
C LEU A 136 2.65 1.41 12.87
N GLY A 137 2.86 0.92 11.64
CA GLY A 137 4.03 0.15 11.26
C GLY A 137 5.32 0.98 11.35
N ASP A 138 5.30 2.18 10.79
CA ASP A 138 6.45 3.10 10.75
C ASP A 138 6.91 3.60 12.11
N MET A 139 6.04 3.54 13.14
CA MET A 139 6.39 3.95 14.50
C MET A 139 7.39 3.01 15.20
N THR A 140 7.68 1.82 14.64
CA THR A 140 8.62 0.79 15.15
C THR A 140 8.65 0.74 16.69
N ASN A 141 7.50 0.47 17.30
CA ASN A 141 7.30 0.54 18.74
C ASN A 141 6.40 -0.63 19.14
N GLN A 142 6.89 -1.53 20.01
CA GLN A 142 6.16 -2.73 20.43
C GLN A 142 4.73 -2.47 20.95
N ASN A 143 4.42 -1.26 21.39
CA ASN A 143 3.05 -0.89 21.78
C ASN A 143 2.06 -0.82 20.60
N THR A 144 2.52 -0.81 19.34
CA THR A 144 1.70 -0.86 18.13
C THR A 144 1.26 -2.27 17.78
N ILE A 145 2.00 -3.29 18.23
CA ILE A 145 1.74 -4.71 17.91
C ILE A 145 0.27 -5.10 18.17
N PRO A 146 -0.34 -4.82 19.34
CA PRO A 146 -1.75 -5.20 19.56
C PRO A 146 -2.73 -4.57 18.56
N ALA A 147 -2.44 -3.34 18.12
CA ALA A 147 -3.28 -2.64 17.15
C ALA A 147 -3.11 -3.22 15.74
N LEU A 148 -1.87 -3.49 15.33
CA LEU A 148 -1.56 -4.13 14.05
C LEU A 148 -2.10 -5.57 13.99
N THR A 149 -2.00 -6.34 15.07
CA THR A 149 -2.61 -7.67 15.19
C THR A 149 -4.13 -7.61 15.03
N THR A 150 -4.78 -6.55 15.53
CA THR A 150 -6.23 -6.35 15.33
C THR A 150 -6.55 -6.09 13.85
N ALA A 151 -5.71 -5.32 13.15
CA ALA A 151 -5.88 -5.01 11.73
C ALA A 151 -5.76 -6.24 10.82
N LEU A 152 -5.09 -7.31 11.25
CA LEU A 152 -5.06 -8.58 10.53
C LEU A 152 -6.47 -9.18 10.32
N SER A 153 -7.46 -8.82 11.14
CA SER A 153 -8.84 -9.30 10.99
C SER A 153 -9.70 -8.44 10.04
N ASP A 154 -9.10 -7.51 9.28
CA ASP A 154 -9.86 -6.67 8.35
C ASP A 154 -10.53 -7.51 7.24
N THR A 155 -11.75 -7.11 6.90
CA THR A 155 -12.51 -7.70 5.79
C THR A 155 -11.81 -7.54 4.44
N ASN A 156 -11.05 -6.46 4.25
CA ASN A 156 -10.31 -6.18 3.03
C ASN A 156 -8.94 -6.88 3.05
N PRO A 157 -8.66 -7.81 2.11
CA PRO A 157 -7.38 -8.52 2.05
C PRO A 157 -6.17 -7.59 1.93
N GLN A 158 -6.30 -6.44 1.27
CA GLN A 158 -5.19 -5.48 1.14
C GLN A 158 -4.78 -4.88 2.49
N LEU A 159 -5.72 -4.67 3.40
CA LEU A 159 -5.43 -4.17 4.75
C LEU A 159 -4.84 -5.28 5.63
N ARG A 160 -5.22 -6.54 5.41
CA ARG A 160 -4.56 -7.68 6.07
C ARG A 160 -3.10 -7.79 5.63
N ILE A 161 -2.81 -7.65 4.34
CA ILE A 161 -1.45 -7.63 3.78
C ILE A 161 -0.64 -6.49 4.43
N ALA A 162 -1.16 -5.26 4.41
CA ALA A 162 -0.47 -4.12 5.03
C ALA A 162 -0.21 -4.34 6.53
N ALA A 163 -1.13 -5.00 7.25
CA ALA A 163 -0.93 -5.34 8.66
C ALA A 163 0.13 -6.44 8.87
N LEU A 164 0.25 -7.41 7.96
CA LEU A 164 1.32 -8.43 7.99
C LEU A 164 2.69 -7.79 7.76
N GLU A 165 2.80 -6.93 6.74
CA GLU A 165 4.03 -6.17 6.43
C GLU A 165 4.42 -5.27 7.62
N ALA A 166 3.47 -4.54 8.19
CA ALA A 166 3.72 -3.66 9.33
C ALA A 166 4.14 -4.44 10.60
N LEU A 167 3.65 -5.67 10.80
CA LEU A 167 4.07 -6.54 11.90
C LEU A 167 5.48 -7.11 11.68
N ALA A 168 5.81 -7.53 10.45
CA ALA A 168 7.15 -7.99 10.10
C ALA A 168 8.20 -6.91 10.37
N ALA A 169 7.90 -5.66 9.99
CA ALA A 169 8.75 -4.50 10.24
C ALA A 169 8.95 -4.16 11.73
N GLN A 170 8.20 -4.76 12.66
CA GLN A 170 8.47 -4.59 14.10
C GLN A 170 9.68 -5.42 14.58
N GLU A 171 10.16 -6.38 13.79
CA GLU A 171 11.30 -7.26 14.12
C GLU A 171 11.15 -7.96 15.49
N ASP A 172 9.90 -8.28 15.89
CA ASP A 172 9.58 -8.89 17.18
C ASP A 172 9.09 -10.33 17.00
N GLU A 173 9.88 -11.30 17.48
CA GLU A 173 9.55 -12.74 17.41
C GLU A 173 8.16 -13.06 18.01
N LEU A 174 7.64 -12.24 18.93
CA LEU A 174 6.30 -12.44 19.51
C LEU A 174 5.18 -12.33 18.47
N VAL A 175 5.41 -11.67 17.32
CA VAL A 175 4.41 -11.51 16.26
C VAL A 175 4.28 -12.75 15.36
N VAL A 176 5.28 -13.64 15.36
CA VAL A 176 5.33 -14.84 14.49
C VAL A 176 4.06 -15.67 14.60
N SER A 177 3.64 -16.00 15.82
CA SER A 177 2.42 -16.78 16.06
C SER A 177 1.13 -16.10 15.56
N SER A 178 1.10 -14.77 15.50
CA SER A 178 -0.03 -14.02 14.95
C SER A 178 -0.04 -14.06 13.42
N ILE A 179 1.14 -14.03 12.80
CA ILE A 179 1.32 -14.12 11.34
C ILE A 179 1.01 -15.54 10.82
N GLU A 180 1.43 -16.59 11.55
CA GLU A 180 1.22 -18.00 11.17
C GLU A 180 -0.24 -18.34 10.87
N LEU A 181 -1.20 -17.69 11.54
CA LEU A 181 -2.63 -17.88 11.29
C LEU A 181 -3.05 -17.51 9.86
N TYR A 182 -2.34 -16.56 9.24
CA TYR A 182 -2.65 -16.02 7.91
C TYR A 182 -1.96 -16.79 6.78
N LEU A 183 -1.10 -17.77 7.11
CA LEU A 183 -0.64 -18.78 6.15
C LEU A 183 -1.79 -19.60 5.55
N TYR A 184 -2.97 -19.59 6.18
CA TYR A 184 -4.17 -20.31 5.72
C TYR A 184 -5.33 -19.36 5.38
N ASP A 185 -5.03 -18.08 5.11
CA ASP A 185 -6.04 -17.11 4.68
C ASP A 185 -6.75 -17.56 3.38
N GLN A 186 -8.03 -17.24 3.26
CA GLN A 186 -8.83 -17.54 2.07
C GLN A 186 -8.30 -16.84 0.82
N ASP A 187 -7.72 -15.65 0.99
CA ASP A 187 -7.11 -14.87 -0.07
C ASP A 187 -5.67 -15.33 -0.29
N ARG A 188 -5.33 -15.64 -1.53
CA ARG A 188 -4.01 -16.15 -1.90
C ARG A 188 -2.91 -15.12 -1.66
N GLU A 189 -3.15 -13.85 -1.95
CA GLU A 189 -2.13 -12.80 -1.80
C GLU A 189 -1.84 -12.55 -0.32
N VAL A 190 -2.85 -12.70 0.56
CA VAL A 190 -2.64 -12.67 2.01
C VAL A 190 -1.77 -13.84 2.48
N ARG A 191 -1.97 -15.05 1.94
CA ARG A 191 -1.09 -16.20 2.25
C ARG A 191 0.36 -15.94 1.82
N VAL A 192 0.56 -15.35 0.64
CA VAL A 192 1.91 -14.98 0.15
C VAL A 192 2.54 -13.93 1.07
N ALA A 193 1.80 -12.87 1.43
CA ALA A 193 2.29 -11.85 2.35
C ALA A 193 2.65 -12.43 3.73
N ALA A 194 1.88 -13.40 4.24
CA ALA A 194 2.20 -14.07 5.49
C ALA A 194 3.49 -14.91 5.39
N ILE A 195 3.73 -15.56 4.25
CA ILE A 195 5.00 -16.27 3.99
C ILE A 195 6.16 -15.26 3.99
N GLU A 196 6.04 -14.17 3.23
CA GLU A 196 7.09 -13.15 3.09
C GLU A 196 7.39 -12.47 4.43
N ALA A 197 6.38 -12.15 5.23
CA ALA A 197 6.53 -11.60 6.57
C ALA A 197 7.35 -12.51 7.51
N LEU A 198 7.15 -13.83 7.44
CA LEU A 198 7.92 -14.79 8.25
C LEU A 198 9.37 -14.94 7.78
N VAL A 199 9.63 -14.75 6.48
CA VAL A 199 10.98 -14.70 5.92
C VAL A 199 11.70 -13.43 6.36
N GLU A 200 11.01 -12.28 6.32
CA GLU A 200 11.58 -10.99 6.77
C GLU A 200 11.97 -11.02 8.25
N LEU A 201 11.20 -11.74 9.08
CA LEU A 201 11.53 -11.98 10.49
C LEU A 201 12.66 -13.00 10.70
N GLU A 202 13.12 -13.68 9.64
CA GLU A 202 14.11 -14.75 9.67
C GLU A 202 13.80 -15.84 10.72
N SER A 203 12.50 -16.10 10.97
CA SER A 203 12.09 -16.91 12.11
C SER A 203 12.20 -18.41 11.82
N GLU A 204 13.23 -19.06 12.36
CA GLU A 204 13.36 -20.52 12.34
C GLU A 204 12.17 -21.21 13.05
N THR A 205 11.51 -20.53 13.99
CA THR A 205 10.36 -21.10 14.72
C THR A 205 9.14 -21.29 13.83
N ALA A 206 9.05 -20.52 12.74
CA ALA A 206 7.98 -20.60 11.75
C ALA A 206 8.15 -21.74 10.73
N VAL A 207 9.33 -22.38 10.65
CA VAL A 207 9.64 -23.44 9.68
C VAL A 207 8.60 -24.57 9.66
N PRO A 208 8.14 -25.12 10.80
CA PRO A 208 7.10 -26.15 10.80
C PRO A 208 5.76 -25.68 10.24
N ALA A 209 5.38 -24.42 10.51
CA ALA A 209 4.13 -23.84 10.01
C ALA A 209 4.21 -23.61 8.49
N LEU A 210 5.32 -23.05 8.00
CA LEU A 210 5.61 -22.90 6.57
C LEU A 210 5.61 -24.26 5.87
N ALA A 211 6.25 -25.29 6.43
CA ALA A 211 6.29 -26.62 5.84
C ALA A 211 4.89 -27.23 5.62
N GLY A 212 3.88 -26.85 6.41
CA GLY A 212 2.49 -27.23 6.19
C GLY A 212 1.95 -26.79 4.83
N LEU A 213 2.43 -25.67 4.29
CA LEU A 213 2.03 -25.14 2.99
C LEU A 213 2.66 -25.85 1.80
N LEU A 214 3.62 -26.77 2.00
CA LEU A 214 4.12 -27.65 0.93
C LEU A 214 3.05 -28.62 0.40
N SER A 215 1.89 -28.69 1.06
CA SER A 215 0.71 -29.43 0.58
C SER A 215 -0.44 -28.51 0.15
N ASP A 216 -0.21 -27.19 0.03
CA ASP A 216 -1.24 -26.25 -0.43
C ASP A 216 -1.73 -26.62 -1.85
N PRO A 217 -3.04 -26.57 -2.12
CA PRO A 217 -3.58 -26.89 -3.44
C PRO A 217 -3.06 -25.96 -4.54
N ASP A 218 -2.69 -24.72 -4.22
CA ASP A 218 -2.16 -23.74 -5.16
C ASP A 218 -0.63 -23.94 -5.34
N PRO A 219 -0.15 -24.31 -6.54
CA PRO A 219 1.29 -24.44 -6.80
C PRO A 219 2.09 -23.16 -6.58
N LEU A 220 1.46 -21.98 -6.69
CA LEU A 220 2.13 -20.72 -6.41
C LEU A 220 2.49 -20.62 -4.92
N ILE A 221 1.56 -20.98 -4.03
CA ILE A 221 1.84 -20.99 -2.59
C ILE A 221 2.97 -21.96 -2.27
N ARG A 222 2.90 -23.20 -2.80
CA ARG A 222 3.99 -24.18 -2.61
C ARG A 222 5.33 -23.66 -3.10
N HIS A 223 5.37 -22.96 -4.23
CA HIS A 223 6.57 -22.32 -4.75
C HIS A 223 7.13 -21.26 -3.80
N HIS A 224 6.29 -20.34 -3.29
CA HIS A 224 6.71 -19.33 -2.31
C HIS A 224 7.18 -19.97 -1.01
N THR A 225 6.51 -21.02 -0.53
CA THR A 225 6.93 -21.77 0.66
C THR A 225 8.31 -22.42 0.47
N VAL A 226 8.59 -22.98 -0.71
CA VAL A 226 9.91 -23.54 -1.03
C VAL A 226 10.99 -22.48 -0.96
N ASN A 227 10.76 -21.28 -1.51
CA ASN A 227 11.69 -20.15 -1.38
C ASN A 227 11.90 -19.77 0.09
N ALA A 228 10.81 -19.57 0.83
CA ALA A 228 10.87 -19.17 2.23
C ALA A 228 11.66 -20.15 3.11
N LEU A 229 11.43 -21.45 2.95
CA LEU A 229 12.21 -22.48 3.64
C LEU A 229 13.69 -22.46 3.23
N GLY A 230 13.99 -22.17 1.96
CA GLY A 230 15.36 -22.00 1.47
C GLY A 230 16.07 -20.79 2.08
N GLU A 231 15.38 -19.66 2.15
CA GLU A 231 15.89 -18.38 2.66
C GLU A 231 16.10 -18.42 4.18
N ILE A 232 15.14 -18.94 4.94
CA ILE A 232 15.28 -19.12 6.40
C ILE A 232 16.35 -20.18 6.71
N GLY A 233 16.37 -21.28 5.93
CA GLY A 233 17.37 -22.33 6.07
C GLY A 233 17.22 -23.18 7.35
N GLY A 234 18.32 -23.81 7.74
CA GLY A 234 18.37 -24.74 8.88
C GLY A 234 18.06 -26.20 8.53
N GLU A 235 18.42 -27.12 9.44
CA GLU A 235 18.35 -28.57 9.22
C GLU A 235 16.90 -29.06 8.97
N TYR A 236 15.93 -28.45 9.65
CA TYR A 236 14.52 -28.77 9.48
C TYR A 236 14.00 -28.32 8.11
N ALA A 237 14.36 -27.13 7.64
CA ALA A 237 13.94 -26.64 6.33
C ALA A 237 14.47 -27.53 5.20
N ILE A 238 15.76 -27.92 5.27
CA ILE A 238 16.37 -28.88 4.31
C ILE A 238 15.59 -30.20 4.31
N SER A 239 15.23 -30.71 5.49
CA SER A 239 14.48 -31.96 5.63
C SER A 239 13.10 -31.89 4.96
N TYR A 240 12.41 -30.75 5.04
CA TYR A 240 11.13 -30.53 4.36
C TYR A 240 11.31 -30.35 2.84
N LEU A 241 12.30 -29.57 2.40
CA LEU A 241 12.60 -29.35 0.99
C LEU A 241 12.91 -30.66 0.24
N LEU A 242 13.58 -31.63 0.88
CA LEU A 242 13.83 -32.95 0.31
C LEU A 242 12.55 -33.73 -0.04
N GLN A 243 11.42 -33.43 0.63
CA GLN A 243 10.14 -34.08 0.36
C GLN A 243 9.44 -33.51 -0.89
N VAL A 244 9.77 -32.28 -1.28
CA VAL A 244 9.18 -31.54 -2.42
C VAL A 244 9.56 -32.16 -3.77
N ARG A 245 10.57 -33.05 -3.82
CA ARG A 245 10.95 -33.80 -5.03
C ARG A 245 9.82 -34.59 -5.69
N TYR A 246 8.73 -34.84 -4.97
CA TYR A 246 7.54 -35.54 -5.48
C TYR A 246 6.35 -34.61 -5.73
N ASP A 247 6.54 -33.29 -5.65
CA ASP A 247 5.50 -32.31 -5.95
C ASP A 247 4.96 -32.53 -7.38
N PRO A 248 3.64 -32.45 -7.62
CA PRO A 248 3.10 -32.62 -8.96
C PRO A 248 3.55 -31.53 -9.94
N ASP A 249 3.84 -30.32 -9.46
CA ASP A 249 4.26 -29.19 -10.28
C ASP A 249 5.76 -29.21 -10.54
N GLU A 250 6.15 -29.22 -11.81
CA GLU A 250 7.56 -29.25 -12.23
C GLU A 250 8.35 -28.02 -11.79
N ARG A 251 7.71 -26.84 -11.77
CA ARG A 251 8.37 -25.59 -11.36
C ARG A 251 8.71 -25.64 -9.88
N VAL A 252 7.81 -26.18 -9.06
CA VAL A 252 8.02 -26.34 -7.61
C VAL A 252 9.16 -27.33 -7.35
N ARG A 253 9.20 -28.47 -8.05
CA ARG A 253 10.31 -29.45 -7.95
C ARG A 253 11.65 -28.82 -8.35
N ALA A 254 11.71 -28.17 -9.50
CA ALA A 254 12.94 -27.57 -10.02
C ALA A 254 13.47 -26.47 -9.08
N ASN A 255 12.57 -25.69 -8.48
CA ASN A 255 12.93 -24.67 -7.50
C ASN A 255 13.55 -25.28 -6.24
N ALA A 256 12.93 -26.32 -5.67
CA ALA A 256 13.45 -27.00 -4.50
C ALA A 256 14.81 -27.66 -4.77
N GLU A 257 15.01 -28.25 -5.95
CA GLU A 257 16.30 -28.81 -6.37
C GLU A 257 17.40 -27.75 -6.48
N ALA A 258 17.08 -26.55 -7.02
CA ALA A 258 18.02 -25.44 -7.10
C ALA A 258 18.47 -24.98 -5.71
N ILE A 259 17.52 -24.71 -4.81
CA ILE A 259 17.79 -24.28 -3.44
C ILE A 259 18.62 -25.33 -2.67
N LEU A 260 18.27 -26.61 -2.77
CA LEU A 260 19.03 -27.68 -2.11
C LEU A 260 20.46 -27.80 -2.65
N SER A 261 20.68 -27.52 -3.93
CA SER A 261 22.02 -27.49 -4.51
C SER A 261 22.84 -26.30 -4.00
N GLU A 262 22.22 -25.16 -3.72
CA GLU A 262 22.89 -23.99 -3.14
C GLU A 262 23.24 -24.22 -1.66
N LEU A 263 22.36 -24.88 -0.89
CA LEU A 263 22.58 -25.17 0.53
C LEU A 263 23.56 -26.32 0.80
N GLY A 264 23.70 -27.26 -0.15
CA GLY A 264 24.58 -28.43 -0.02
C GLY A 264 25.94 -28.32 -0.71
N GLY A 265 26.24 -27.17 -1.34
CA GLY A 265 27.47 -26.88 -2.09
C GLY A 265 28.66 -26.47 -1.24
#